data_AF-A0A822AJR6-F1
#
_entry.id   AF-A0A822AJR6-F1
#
_cell.length_a   1.000
_cell.length_b   1.000
_cell.length_c   1.000
_cell.angle_alpha   90.00
_cell.angle_beta   90.00
_cell.angle_gamma   90.00
#
_symmetry.space_group_name_H-M   'P 1'
#
loop_
_entity.id
_entity.type
_entity.pdbx_description
1 polymer ?
#
loop_
_entity_poly.entity_id
_entity_poly.type
_entity_poly.pdbx_seq_one_letter_code
_entity_poly.pdbx_strand_id
1 'polypeptide(L)'
;NSKFLYRSNNLGFILLPTSFWYLISAIVFGIIAHKMGRWLCCMIGLLLIFIALICVPLTTSIVGLIIPNSLLGFAIGMVNSSMMPTMGYLVDRRHVSVYGNVYAIADVVLCLGYVISPVLSGFCVRVFGFRTMLHIISFICLCYAPLMLFLRNPPTREETIPSIMNENPNSFSYIRS
;
A
#
# COMPACT_ATOMS: atom_id res chain seq x y z
N ASN A 1 -5.12 -29.76 -26.73
CA ASN A 1 -3.90 -28.97 -26.43
C ASN A 1 -3.90 -27.53 -26.95
N SER A 2 -4.95 -27.05 -27.66
CA SER A 2 -5.02 -25.67 -28.18
C SER A 2 -5.62 -24.63 -27.20
N LYS A 3 -6.41 -25.06 -26.20
CA LYS A 3 -7.00 -24.17 -25.18
C LYS A 3 -6.00 -23.64 -24.13
N PHE A 4 -4.84 -24.28 -23.97
CA PHE A 4 -3.79 -23.83 -23.03
C PHE A 4 -2.88 -22.75 -23.65
N LEU A 5 -2.55 -22.85 -24.94
CA LEU A 5 -1.73 -21.86 -25.66
C LEU A 5 -2.43 -20.50 -25.84
N TYR A 6 -3.74 -20.49 -26.11
CA TYR A 6 -4.51 -19.24 -26.15
C TYR A 6 -4.64 -18.56 -24.78
N ARG A 7 -4.61 -19.32 -23.67
CA ARG A 7 -4.64 -18.74 -22.33
C ARG A 7 -3.36 -17.95 -22.04
N SER A 8 -2.19 -18.50 -22.39
CA SER A 8 -0.88 -17.88 -22.10
C SER A 8 -0.65 -16.58 -22.88
N ASN A 9 -0.99 -16.52 -24.17
CA ASN A 9 -0.85 -15.27 -24.96
C ASN A 9 -1.78 -14.15 -24.46
N ASN A 10 -2.97 -14.49 -23.99
CA ASN A 10 -3.94 -13.50 -23.53
C ASN A 10 -3.58 -12.93 -22.15
N LEU A 11 -2.94 -13.71 -21.28
CA LEU A 11 -2.44 -13.22 -19.99
C LEU A 11 -1.36 -12.16 -20.18
N GLY A 12 -0.45 -12.35 -21.14
CA GLY A 12 0.54 -11.34 -21.52
C GLY A 12 -0.12 -10.03 -21.97
N PHE A 13 -1.15 -10.12 -22.81
CA PHE A 13 -1.89 -8.94 -23.28
C PHE A 13 -2.63 -8.19 -22.17
N ILE A 14 -3.04 -8.86 -21.07
CA ILE A 14 -3.64 -8.21 -19.90
C ILE A 14 -2.56 -7.57 -19.00
N LEU A 15 -1.39 -8.20 -18.91
CA LEU A 15 -0.29 -7.73 -18.06
C LEU A 15 0.36 -6.46 -18.62
N LEU A 16 0.53 -6.37 -19.94
CA LEU A 16 1.16 -5.23 -20.63
C LEU A 16 0.54 -3.86 -20.27
N PRO A 17 -0.78 -3.63 -20.45
CA PRO A 17 -1.41 -2.37 -20.09
C PRO A 17 -1.40 -2.13 -18.58
N THR A 18 -1.44 -3.20 -17.77
CA THR A 18 -1.38 -3.08 -16.31
C THR A 18 -0.03 -2.54 -15.86
N SER A 19 1.08 -3.05 -16.41
CA SER A 19 2.43 -2.58 -16.11
C SER A 19 2.65 -1.15 -16.60
N PHE A 20 2.16 -0.82 -17.81
CA PHE A 20 2.25 0.54 -18.35
C PHE A 20 1.54 1.55 -17.45
N TRP A 21 0.35 1.18 -16.97
CA TRP A 21 -0.47 2.02 -16.12
C TRP A 21 0.03 2.07 -14.66
N TYR A 22 0.65 1.00 -14.16
CA TYR A 22 1.39 1.04 -12.90
C TYR A 22 2.56 2.03 -12.97
N LEU A 23 3.31 2.03 -14.07
CA LEU A 23 4.41 2.98 -14.28
C LEU A 23 3.91 4.43 -14.34
N ILE A 24 2.84 4.68 -15.08
CA ILE A 24 2.25 6.02 -15.19
C ILE A 24 1.80 6.52 -13.81
N SER A 25 1.22 5.65 -12.99
CA SER A 25 0.80 5.97 -11.62
C SER A 25 1.99 6.43 -10.77
N ALA A 26 3.10 5.68 -10.79
CA ALA A 26 4.28 6.00 -10.01
C ALA A 26 4.91 7.35 -10.40
N ILE A 27 4.95 7.68 -11.70
CA ILE A 27 5.51 8.94 -12.20
C ILE A 27 4.61 10.12 -11.82
N VAL A 28 3.30 9.99 -12.09
CA VAL A 28 2.31 11.02 -11.78
C VAL A 28 2.28 11.30 -10.28
N PHE A 29 2.30 10.26 -9.45
CA PHE A 29 2.30 10.43 -7.99
C PHE A 29 3.61 10.93 -7.42
N GLY A 30 4.75 10.65 -8.05
CA GLY A 30 6.02 11.27 -7.66
C GLY A 30 5.96 12.80 -7.72
N ILE A 31 5.33 13.35 -8.76
CA ILE A 31 5.18 14.81 -8.95
C ILE A 31 4.09 15.37 -8.02
N ILE A 32 2.95 14.68 -7.93
CA ILE A 32 1.80 15.12 -7.13
C ILE A 32 2.05 15.03 -5.63
N ALA A 33 2.88 14.10 -5.16
CA ALA A 33 3.25 13.98 -3.75
C ALA A 33 3.91 15.26 -3.19
N HIS A 34 4.57 16.04 -4.05
CA HIS A 34 5.23 17.28 -3.64
C HIS A 34 4.25 18.46 -3.52
N LYS A 35 3.06 18.37 -4.11
CA LYS A 35 2.13 19.51 -4.26
C LYS A 35 0.75 19.29 -3.64
N MET A 36 0.27 18.06 -3.56
CA MET A 36 -1.02 17.71 -2.94
C MET A 36 -0.76 16.82 -1.74
N GLY A 37 -1.19 17.28 -0.56
CA GLY A 37 -0.92 16.62 0.72
C GLY A 37 -1.08 15.09 0.66
N ARG A 38 -0.04 14.38 1.13
CA ARG A 38 0.18 12.92 1.13
C ARG A 38 -1.06 12.04 1.36
N TRP A 39 -2.03 12.54 2.12
CA TRP A 39 -3.24 11.81 2.46
C TRP A 39 -4.30 11.76 1.35
N LEU A 40 -4.42 12.80 0.51
CA LEU A 40 -5.39 12.82 -0.60
C LEU A 40 -5.11 11.71 -1.61
N CYS A 41 -3.83 11.45 -1.87
CA CYS A 41 -3.36 10.33 -2.67
C CYS A 41 -3.95 9.00 -2.19
N CYS A 42 -3.80 8.71 -0.90
CA CYS A 42 -4.20 7.44 -0.34
C CYS A 42 -5.73 7.26 -0.40
N MET A 43 -6.50 8.32 -0.10
CA MET A 43 -7.97 8.29 -0.27
C MET A 43 -8.41 7.99 -1.70
N ILE A 44 -7.81 8.68 -2.68
CA ILE A 44 -8.16 8.49 -4.10
C ILE A 44 -7.79 7.06 -4.53
N GLY A 45 -6.63 6.56 -4.10
CA GLY A 45 -6.19 5.19 -4.36
C GLY A 45 -7.16 4.15 -3.79
N LEU A 46 -7.58 4.28 -2.53
CA LEU A 46 -8.54 3.36 -1.91
C LEU A 46 -9.91 3.39 -2.60
N LEU A 47 -10.40 4.56 -2.99
CA LEU A 47 -11.67 4.66 -3.73
C LEU A 47 -11.60 3.98 -5.10
N LEU A 48 -10.48 4.13 -5.80
CA LEU A 48 -10.27 3.47 -7.09
C LEU A 48 -10.20 1.95 -6.96
N ILE A 49 -9.54 1.43 -5.91
CA ILE A 49 -9.52 0.00 -5.59
C ILE A 49 -10.95 -0.50 -5.36
N PHE A 50 -11.74 0.22 -4.55
CA PHE A 50 -13.13 -0.13 -4.27
C PHE A 50 -13.98 -0.21 -5.54
N ILE A 51 -13.91 0.81 -6.40
CA ILE A 51 -14.66 0.85 -7.67
C ILE A 51 -14.23 -0.30 -8.58
N ALA A 52 -12.93 -0.58 -8.65
CA ALA A 52 -12.40 -1.68 -9.46
C ALA A 52 -12.93 -3.04 -8.98
N LEU A 53 -12.88 -3.32 -7.68
CA LEU A 53 -13.33 -4.60 -7.12
C LEU A 53 -14.83 -4.84 -7.26
N ILE A 54 -15.67 -3.81 -7.25
CA ILE A 54 -17.10 -3.95 -7.56
C ILE A 54 -17.32 -4.26 -9.05
N CYS A 55 -16.50 -3.71 -9.93
CA CYS A 55 -16.63 -3.90 -11.38
C CYS A 55 -16.15 -5.28 -11.86
N VAL A 56 -15.15 -5.87 -11.17
CA VAL A 56 -14.60 -7.22 -11.48
C VAL A 56 -15.65 -8.34 -11.52
N PRO A 57 -16.54 -8.53 -10.52
CA PRO A 57 -17.54 -9.61 -10.56
C PRO A 57 -18.67 -9.38 -11.58
N LEU A 58 -18.83 -8.16 -12.10
CA LEU A 58 -19.83 -7.83 -13.12
C LEU A 58 -19.36 -8.10 -14.55
N THR A 59 -18.05 -8.15 -14.78
CA THR A 59 -17.48 -8.31 -16.12
C THR A 59 -17.24 -9.79 -16.45
N THR A 60 -18.00 -10.33 -17.40
CA THR A 60 -17.86 -11.72 -17.89
C THR A 60 -17.01 -11.84 -19.15
N SER A 61 -16.51 -10.71 -19.69
CA SER A 61 -15.75 -10.65 -20.95
C SER A 61 -14.28 -10.33 -20.70
N ILE A 62 -13.37 -11.01 -21.41
CA ILE A 62 -11.90 -10.84 -21.28
C ILE A 62 -11.47 -9.39 -21.53
N VAL A 63 -12.02 -8.75 -22.57
CA VAL A 63 -11.73 -7.34 -22.88
C VAL A 63 -12.30 -6.40 -21.80
N GLY A 64 -13.45 -6.76 -21.25
CA GLY A 64 -14.07 -6.03 -20.14
C GLY A 64 -13.27 -6.11 -18.83
N LEU A 65 -12.44 -7.14 -18.66
CA LEU A 65 -11.57 -7.32 -17.50
C LEU A 65 -10.30 -6.46 -17.55
N ILE A 66 -9.88 -6.01 -18.74
CA ILE A 66 -8.66 -5.19 -18.91
C ILE A 66 -8.82 -3.86 -18.20
N ILE A 67 -10.00 -3.24 -18.29
CA ILE A 67 -10.31 -1.93 -17.68
C ILE A 67 -10.23 -1.96 -16.14
N PRO A 68 -10.93 -2.87 -15.42
CA PRO A 68 -10.80 -2.94 -13.97
C PRO A 68 -9.41 -3.40 -13.55
N ASN A 69 -8.72 -4.26 -14.32
CA ASN A 69 -7.37 -4.71 -13.97
C ASN A 69 -6.32 -3.59 -14.13
N SER A 70 -6.42 -2.78 -15.19
CA SER A 70 -5.57 -1.60 -15.35
C SER A 70 -5.86 -0.59 -14.24
N LEU A 71 -7.13 -0.30 -13.94
CA LEU A 71 -7.52 0.58 -12.85
C LEU A 71 -6.97 0.11 -11.49
N LEU A 72 -7.06 -1.19 -11.22
CA LEU A 72 -6.52 -1.80 -10.02
C LEU A 72 -4.99 -1.63 -9.94
N GLY A 73 -4.28 -1.87 -11.05
CA GLY A 73 -2.83 -1.63 -11.17
C GLY A 73 -2.45 -0.17 -10.91
N PHE A 74 -3.26 0.79 -11.37
CA PHE A 74 -3.09 2.22 -11.05
C PHE A 74 -3.09 2.47 -9.56
N ALA A 75 -4.10 1.91 -8.92
CA ALA A 75 -4.49 2.28 -7.59
C ALA A 75 -3.52 1.65 -6.59
N ILE A 76 -3.06 0.42 -6.89
CA ILE A 76 -1.93 -0.21 -6.19
C ILE A 76 -0.65 0.64 -6.34
N GLY A 77 -0.32 1.10 -7.55
CA GLY A 77 0.84 1.97 -7.78
C GLY A 77 0.76 3.26 -6.97
N MET A 78 -0.42 3.87 -6.91
CA MET A 78 -0.70 5.08 -6.14
C MET A 78 -0.53 4.87 -4.63
N VAL A 79 -1.08 3.77 -4.10
CA VAL A 79 -0.97 3.42 -2.67
C VAL A 79 0.49 3.10 -2.31
N ASN A 80 1.21 2.34 -3.15
CA ASN A 80 2.61 1.98 -2.89
C ASN A 80 3.52 3.23 -2.91
N SER A 81 3.34 4.10 -3.90
CA SER A 81 4.10 5.36 -4.01
C SER A 81 3.81 6.35 -2.88
N SER A 82 2.65 6.29 -2.22
CA SER A 82 2.32 7.15 -1.07
C SER A 82 2.70 6.55 0.29
N MET A 83 2.82 5.23 0.39
CA MET A 83 3.22 4.57 1.62
C MET A 83 4.65 4.96 2.02
N MET A 84 5.60 4.90 1.09
CA MET A 84 7.02 5.23 1.33
C MET A 84 7.26 6.67 1.86
N PRO A 85 6.69 7.73 1.26
CA PRO A 85 6.84 9.09 1.79
C PRO A 85 6.06 9.32 3.08
N THR A 86 4.95 8.61 3.33
CA THR A 86 4.20 8.72 4.60
C THR A 86 5.00 8.10 5.75
N MET A 87 5.64 6.97 5.51
CA MET A 87 6.55 6.34 6.46
C MET A 87 7.76 7.23 6.75
N GLY A 88 8.36 7.85 5.71
CA GLY A 88 9.43 8.84 5.89
C GLY A 88 9.01 10.01 6.78
N TYR A 89 7.78 10.51 6.63
CA TYR A 89 7.23 11.57 7.49
C TYR A 89 6.99 11.14 8.94
N LEU A 90 6.45 9.94 9.14
CA LEU A 90 6.25 9.36 10.48
C LEU A 90 7.58 9.16 11.21
N VAL A 91 8.63 8.76 10.49
CA VAL A 91 9.97 8.57 11.05
C VAL A 91 10.69 9.89 11.28
N ASP A 92 10.51 10.89 10.40
CA ASP A 92 11.07 12.24 10.55
C ASP A 92 10.60 12.93 11.85
N ARG A 93 9.37 12.64 12.29
CA ARG A 93 8.82 13.13 13.56
C ARG A 93 9.40 12.44 14.80
N ARG A 94 10.11 11.30 14.67
CA ARG A 94 10.62 10.51 15.81
C ARG A 94 12.11 10.68 16.15
N HIS A 95 12.89 11.48 15.41
CA HIS A 95 14.26 11.93 15.77
C HIS A 95 15.16 10.95 16.57
N VAL A 96 15.20 9.67 16.18
CA VAL A 96 16.23 8.72 16.65
C VAL A 96 16.72 7.87 15.48
N SER A 97 18.04 7.74 15.41
CA SER A 97 18.98 7.05 14.50
C SER A 97 18.61 5.69 13.85
N VAL A 98 17.33 5.45 13.54
CA VAL A 98 16.78 4.12 13.28
C VAL A 98 15.99 4.10 11.96
N TYR A 99 16.26 5.02 11.02
CA TYR A 99 15.61 5.05 9.69
C TYR A 99 15.66 3.69 8.97
N GLY A 100 16.81 3.01 9.02
CA GLY A 100 16.99 1.69 8.40
C GLY A 100 16.21 0.56 9.08
N ASN A 101 16.03 0.60 10.40
CA ASN A 101 15.38 -0.49 11.12
C ASN A 101 13.86 -0.44 10.99
N VAL A 102 13.26 0.76 10.97
CA VAL A 102 11.80 0.89 10.73
C VAL A 102 11.49 0.43 9.30
N TYR A 103 12.29 0.86 8.32
CA TYR A 103 12.15 0.41 6.93
C TYR A 103 12.33 -1.11 6.81
N ALA A 104 13.32 -1.70 7.50
CA ALA A 104 13.52 -3.14 7.54
C ALA A 104 12.31 -3.90 8.13
N ILE A 105 11.71 -3.40 9.22
CA ILE A 105 10.49 -4.01 9.80
C ILE A 105 9.33 -3.94 8.79
N ALA A 106 9.16 -2.82 8.08
CA ALA A 106 8.10 -2.68 7.09
C ALA A 106 8.29 -3.63 5.90
N ASP A 107 9.52 -3.80 5.41
CA ASP A 107 9.81 -4.77 4.34
C ASP A 107 9.53 -6.22 4.80
N VAL A 108 9.81 -6.56 6.06
CA VAL A 108 9.47 -7.88 6.61
C VAL A 108 7.95 -8.08 6.65
N VAL A 109 7.19 -7.08 7.10
CA VAL A 109 5.72 -7.15 7.12
C VAL A 109 5.16 -7.26 5.69
N LEU A 110 5.73 -6.53 4.74
CA LEU A 110 5.35 -6.61 3.33
C LEU A 110 5.58 -8.02 2.76
N CYS A 111 6.75 -8.60 3.04
CA CYS A 111 7.07 -9.97 2.64
C CYS A 111 6.11 -10.99 3.26
N LEU A 112 5.85 -10.90 4.57
CA LEU A 112 4.91 -11.78 5.26
C LEU A 112 3.50 -11.64 4.70
N GLY A 113 3.07 -10.41 4.40
CA GLY A 113 1.79 -10.12 3.76
C GLY A 113 1.68 -10.83 2.41
N TYR A 114 2.69 -10.71 1.54
CA TYR A 114 2.72 -11.39 0.24
C TYR A 114 2.76 -12.92 0.34
N VAL A 115 3.32 -13.49 1.41
CA VAL A 115 3.30 -14.94 1.64
C VAL A 115 1.93 -15.40 2.15
N ILE A 116 1.32 -14.65 3.08
CA ILE A 116 0.05 -15.01 3.71
C ILE A 116 -1.12 -14.82 2.74
N SER A 117 -1.08 -13.81 1.87
CA SER A 117 -2.21 -13.47 0.99
C SER A 117 -2.61 -14.56 -0.02
N PRO A 118 -1.70 -15.28 -0.71
CA PRO A 118 -2.03 -16.45 -1.53
C PRO A 118 -2.64 -17.60 -0.72
N VAL A 119 -2.11 -17.85 0.48
CA VAL A 119 -2.58 -18.92 1.36
C VAL A 119 -4.01 -18.63 1.83
N LEU A 120 -4.23 -17.41 2.33
CA LEU A 120 -5.53 -16.96 2.81
C LEU A 120 -6.55 -16.92 1.67
N SER A 121 -6.20 -16.38 0.50
CA SER A 121 -7.10 -16.33 -0.66
C SER A 121 -7.47 -17.73 -1.16
N GLY A 122 -6.53 -18.66 -1.20
CA GLY A 122 -6.78 -20.05 -1.59
C GLY A 122 -7.75 -20.79 -0.66
N PHE A 123 -7.67 -20.54 0.65
CA PHE A 123 -8.59 -21.11 1.63
C PHE A 123 -9.97 -20.43 1.59
N CYS A 124 -9.98 -19.11 1.58
CA CYS A 124 -11.20 -18.29 1.57
C CYS A 124 -12.10 -18.56 0.35
N VAL A 125 -11.52 -18.72 -0.84
CA VAL A 125 -12.28 -19.00 -2.06
C VAL A 125 -13.01 -20.35 -1.98
N ARG A 126 -12.45 -21.35 -1.28
CA ARG A 126 -13.08 -22.67 -1.09
C ARG A 126 -14.27 -22.62 -0.13
N VAL A 127 -14.24 -21.74 0.87
CA VAL A 127 -15.25 -21.69 1.94
C VAL A 127 -16.43 -20.77 1.57
N PHE A 128 -16.18 -19.58 1.02
CA PHE A 128 -17.23 -18.54 0.85
C PHE A 128 -17.63 -18.27 -0.61
N GLY A 129 -16.92 -18.85 -1.57
CA GLY A 129 -17.09 -18.57 -2.99
C GLY A 129 -16.48 -17.22 -3.43
N PHE A 130 -16.06 -17.17 -4.69
CA PHE A 130 -15.27 -16.05 -5.24
C PHE A 130 -16.00 -14.70 -5.23
N ARG A 131 -17.30 -14.70 -5.57
CA ARG A 131 -18.09 -13.47 -5.71
C ARG A 131 -18.34 -12.77 -4.37
N THR A 132 -18.57 -13.55 -3.31
CA THR A 132 -18.80 -13.03 -1.94
C THR A 132 -17.52 -12.47 -1.35
N MET A 133 -16.38 -13.13 -1.60
CA MET A 133 -15.05 -12.69 -1.17
C MET A 133 -14.69 -11.29 -1.70
N LEU A 134 -14.91 -11.05 -3.00
CA LEU A 134 -14.63 -9.75 -3.60
C LEU A 134 -15.47 -8.62 -2.98
N HIS A 135 -16.73 -8.88 -2.64
CA HIS A 135 -17.58 -7.89 -1.96
C HIS A 135 -17.11 -7.62 -0.53
N ILE A 136 -16.72 -8.65 0.23
CA ILE A 136 -16.21 -8.48 1.60
C ILE A 136 -14.94 -7.61 1.59
N ILE A 137 -13.99 -7.89 0.68
CA ILE A 137 -12.75 -7.12 0.54
C ILE A 137 -13.03 -5.68 0.11
N SER A 138 -13.99 -5.47 -0.80
CA SER A 138 -14.43 -4.13 -1.19
C SER A 138 -14.99 -3.37 0.01
N PHE A 139 -15.85 -3.99 0.81
CA PHE A 139 -16.44 -3.37 1.98
C PHE A 139 -15.38 -3.01 3.04
N ILE A 140 -14.42 -3.89 3.28
CA ILE A 140 -13.28 -3.62 4.16
C ILE A 140 -12.47 -2.41 3.65
N CYS A 141 -12.20 -2.35 2.34
CA CYS A 141 -11.47 -1.23 1.73
C CYS A 141 -12.25 0.09 1.86
N LEU A 142 -13.57 0.05 1.67
CA LEU A 142 -14.46 1.19 1.90
C LEU A 142 -14.44 1.64 3.36
N CYS A 143 -14.47 0.71 4.33
CA CYS A 143 -14.39 1.02 5.76
C CYS A 143 -12.99 1.49 6.19
N TYR A 144 -11.94 1.11 5.48
CA TYR A 144 -10.58 1.58 5.75
C TYR A 144 -10.39 3.05 5.36
N ALA A 145 -11.13 3.52 4.35
CA ALA A 145 -11.11 4.91 3.90
C ALA A 145 -11.52 5.94 4.99
N PRO A 146 -12.66 5.80 5.70
CA PRO A 146 -13.03 6.65 6.82
C PRO A 146 -12.14 6.44 8.05
N LEU A 147 -11.55 5.25 8.23
CA LEU A 147 -10.54 5.03 9.27
C LEU A 147 -9.27 5.85 8.98
N MET A 148 -8.84 5.92 7.72
CA MET A 148 -7.72 6.78 7.27
C MET A 148 -8.04 8.28 7.42
N LEU A 149 -9.30 8.68 7.22
CA LEU A 149 -9.81 10.03 7.57
C LEU A 149 -9.71 10.31 9.07
N PHE A 150 -10.08 9.34 9.91
CA PHE A 150 -10.13 9.49 11.36
C PHE A 150 -8.73 9.49 11.99
N LEU A 151 -7.85 8.59 11.53
CA LEU A 151 -6.46 8.50 11.99
C LEU A 151 -5.59 9.66 11.46
N ARG A 152 -6.06 10.43 10.47
CA ARG A 152 -5.46 11.69 10.03
C ARG A 152 -5.61 12.83 11.06
N ASN A 153 -6.47 12.65 12.06
CA ASN A 153 -6.46 13.49 13.26
C ASN A 153 -5.67 12.82 14.38
N PRO A 154 -4.34 12.63 14.29
CA PRO A 154 -3.59 12.44 15.52
C PRO A 154 -3.63 13.80 16.25
N PRO A 155 -4.19 13.89 17.47
CA PRO A 155 -3.69 14.90 18.39
C PRO A 155 -2.17 14.74 18.38
N THR A 156 -1.45 15.83 18.15
CA THR A 156 -0.01 15.87 18.39
C THR A 156 0.15 15.69 19.90
N ARG A 157 0.12 14.45 20.38
CA ARG A 157 0.77 14.12 21.64
C ARG A 157 2.24 14.19 21.31
N GLU A 158 2.79 15.36 21.57
CA GLU A 158 4.09 15.44 22.21
C GLU A 158 4.05 14.42 23.35
N GLU A 159 4.51 13.20 23.10
CA GLU A 159 4.99 12.36 24.16
C GLU A 159 6.25 13.07 24.65
N THR A 160 6.04 14.00 25.57
CA THR A 160 7.02 14.39 26.56
C THR A 160 7.57 13.08 27.09
N ILE A 161 8.74 12.65 26.61
CA ILE A 161 9.49 11.59 27.25
C ILE A 161 10.06 12.26 28.50
N PRO A 162 9.51 12.03 29.70
CA PRO A 162 10.12 12.53 30.91
C PRO A 162 11.29 11.58 31.21
N SER A 163 12.51 12.09 31.03
CA SER A 163 13.64 11.81 31.91
C SER A 163 13.92 10.36 32.32
N ILE A 164 14.65 9.61 31.50
CA ILE A 164 15.74 8.69 31.92
C ILE A 164 16.73 8.71 30.73
N MET A 165 17.86 9.42 30.74
CA MET A 165 19.01 9.19 31.60
C MET A 165 19.90 10.44 31.58
N ASN A 166 19.88 11.15 32.70
CA ASN A 166 21.01 11.96 33.13
C ASN A 166 22.17 10.99 33.43
N GLU A 167 23.09 10.82 32.48
CA GLU A 167 24.46 10.41 32.80
C GLU A 167 25.44 11.50 32.31
N ASN A 168 25.65 12.45 33.22
CA ASN A 168 26.96 13.00 33.58
C ASN A 168 27.74 13.84 32.53
N PRO A 169 27.92 15.16 32.74
CA PRO A 169 28.70 16.04 31.84
C PRO A 169 30.23 15.82 31.85
N ASN A 170 30.78 14.84 32.58
CA ASN A 170 32.20 14.83 32.94
C ASN A 170 33.10 13.83 32.19
N SER A 171 32.69 13.27 31.04
CA SER A 171 33.51 12.28 30.30
C SER A 171 34.24 12.81 29.07
N PHE A 172 34.19 14.12 28.77
CA PHE A 172 34.84 14.70 27.57
C PHE A 172 36.29 15.19 27.78
N SER A 173 36.88 14.99 28.96
CA SER A 173 38.26 15.44 29.28
C SER A 173 39.37 14.40 29.02
N TYR A 174 39.08 13.24 28.42
CA TYR A 174 40.07 12.16 28.24
C TYR A 174 40.56 11.93 26.79
N ILE A 175 40.27 12.82 25.84
CA ILE A 175 40.74 12.68 24.44
C ILE A 175 41.67 13.81 24.00
N ARG A 176 42.39 14.44 24.95
CA ARG A 176 43.50 15.33 24.61
C ARG A 176 44.60 15.31 25.66
N SER A 177 45.46 14.31 25.55
CA SER A 177 46.86 14.33 25.99
C SER A 177 47.62 13.29 25.20
#